data_AF-A0A180EVP3-F1
#
_entry.id   AF-A0A180EVP3-F1
#
_cell.length_a   1.000
_cell.length_b   1.000
_cell.length_c   1.000
_cell.angle_alpha   90.00
_cell.angle_beta   90.00
_cell.angle_gamma   90.00
#
_symmetry.space_group_name_H-M   'P 1'
#
loop_
_entity.id
_entity.type
_entity.pdbx_description
1 polymer ?
#
loop_
_entity_poly.entity_id
_entity_poly.type
_entity_poly.pdbx_seq_one_letter_code
_entity_poly.pdbx_strand_id
1 'polypeptide(L)'
;MCGAESYDSIELFGKTNLAFLKQIPELKNGIPSHDTINRVFSILNPRTFERLFIECTNTLKDSEVLEHVIAIDGKTVRGSKDSFHHTSPVHLVHAWSVENNICSGQRKTETKTKGNEITAIPELPDLPDIKE
;
A
#
# COMPACT_ATOMS: atom_id res chain seq x y z
N MET A 1 5.34 -6.13 -2.64
CA MET A 1 5.64 -5.63 -1.28
C MET A 1 7.10 -5.86 -1.00
N CYS A 2 7.89 -4.84 -0.64
CA CYS A 2 9.32 -5.02 -0.29
C CYS A 2 10.14 -5.84 -1.32
N GLY A 3 9.94 -5.58 -2.62
CA GLY A 3 10.60 -6.33 -3.70
C GLY A 3 9.95 -7.67 -4.10
N ALA A 4 8.97 -8.17 -3.33
CA ALA A 4 8.17 -9.34 -3.70
C ALA A 4 7.10 -8.96 -4.75
N GLU A 5 7.08 -9.66 -5.87
CA GLU A 5 6.19 -9.42 -7.03
C GLU A 5 5.03 -10.45 -7.13
N SER A 6 5.05 -11.52 -6.34
CA SER A 6 4.02 -12.57 -6.32
C SER A 6 3.84 -13.18 -4.92
N TYR A 7 2.74 -13.92 -4.70
CA TYR A 7 2.56 -14.67 -3.45
C TYR A 7 3.66 -15.72 -3.23
N ASP A 8 4.16 -16.35 -4.30
CA ASP A 8 5.32 -17.25 -4.26
C ASP A 8 6.57 -16.53 -3.74
N SER A 9 6.81 -15.30 -4.19
CA SER A 9 7.95 -14.52 -3.73
C SER A 9 7.83 -14.12 -2.25
N ILE A 10 6.61 -13.94 -1.73
CA ILE A 10 6.37 -13.70 -0.30
C ILE A 10 6.66 -14.97 0.50
N GLU A 11 6.17 -16.14 0.05
CA GLU A 11 6.47 -17.43 0.67
C GLU A 11 7.99 -17.69 0.68
N LEU A 12 8.67 -17.45 -0.45
CA LEU A 12 10.11 -17.62 -0.58
C LEU A 12 10.88 -16.69 0.36
N PHE A 13 10.47 -15.42 0.46
CA PHE A 13 11.05 -14.48 1.41
C PHE A 13 10.91 -15.00 2.85
N GLY A 14 9.72 -15.48 3.21
CA GLY A 14 9.45 -16.03 4.54
C GLY A 14 10.33 -17.24 4.85
N LYS A 15 10.47 -18.17 3.90
CA LYS A 15 11.34 -19.35 4.05
C LYS A 15 12.80 -18.97 4.19
N THR A 16 13.28 -18.05 3.36
CA THR A 16 14.68 -17.59 3.35
C THR A 16 15.04 -16.83 4.63
N ASN A 17 14.08 -16.11 5.20
CA ASN A 17 14.28 -15.25 6.38
C ASN A 17 13.65 -15.81 7.66
N LEU A 18 13.37 -17.12 7.73
CA LEU A 18 12.68 -17.74 8.86
C LEU A 18 13.36 -17.48 10.21
N ALA A 19 14.70 -17.46 10.24
CA ALA A 19 15.45 -17.21 11.46
C ALA A 19 15.22 -15.80 12.02
N PHE A 20 15.09 -14.80 11.14
CA PHE A 20 14.74 -13.44 11.51
C PHE A 20 13.27 -13.36 11.95
N LEU A 21 12.35 -13.95 11.18
CA LEU A 21 10.92 -13.87 11.45
C LEU A 21 10.54 -14.52 12.79
N LYS A 22 11.23 -15.57 13.23
CA LYS A 22 10.98 -16.19 14.55
C LYS A 22 11.26 -15.26 15.74
N GLN A 23 11.89 -14.11 15.54
CA GLN A 23 12.17 -13.14 16.60
C GLN A 23 10.98 -12.21 16.88
N ILE A 24 10.00 -12.13 15.97
CA ILE A 24 8.90 -11.15 16.04
C ILE A 24 7.60 -11.88 16.44
N PRO A 25 6.95 -12.69 15.57
CA PRO A 25 5.83 -13.54 15.97
C PRO A 25 6.22 -15.02 16.19
N GLU A 26 5.46 -15.71 17.04
CA GLU A 26 5.54 -17.16 17.17
C GLU A 26 4.90 -17.85 15.94
N LEU A 27 5.72 -18.45 15.09
CA LEU A 27 5.28 -19.17 13.88
C LEU A 27 5.09 -20.67 14.15
N LYS A 28 4.05 -21.03 14.92
CA LYS A 28 3.77 -22.43 15.35
C LYS A 28 3.74 -23.43 14.19
N ASN A 29 3.18 -23.02 13.05
CA ASN A 29 3.03 -23.86 11.86
C ASN A 29 4.04 -23.49 10.74
N GLY A 30 5.07 -22.70 11.06
CA GLY A 30 6.04 -22.21 10.07
C GLY A 30 5.48 -21.13 9.13
N ILE A 31 6.11 -20.99 7.96
CA ILE A 31 5.75 -19.99 6.96
C ILE A 31 4.53 -20.49 6.17
N PRO A 32 3.45 -19.69 6.06
CA PRO A 32 2.30 -20.06 5.24
C PRO A 32 2.68 -20.16 3.76
N SER A 33 2.06 -21.10 3.05
CA SER A 33 2.22 -21.22 1.59
C SER A 33 1.66 -20.01 0.86
N HIS A 34 2.09 -19.78 -0.38
CA HIS A 34 1.54 -18.76 -1.27
C HIS A 34 0.01 -18.87 -1.41
N ASP A 35 -0.55 -20.08 -1.47
CA ASP A 35 -2.01 -20.30 -1.46
C ASP A 35 -2.68 -19.80 -0.18
N THR A 36 -2.05 -20.05 0.97
CA THR A 36 -2.57 -19.60 2.27
C THR A 36 -2.55 -18.08 2.35
N ILE A 37 -1.44 -17.47 1.91
CA ILE A 37 -1.29 -16.01 1.84
C ILE A 37 -2.35 -15.42 0.90
N ASN A 38 -2.45 -15.94 -0.32
CA ASN A 38 -3.42 -15.49 -1.31
C ASN A 38 -4.85 -15.58 -0.79
N ARG A 39 -5.21 -16.70 -0.16
CA ARG A 39 -6.55 -16.90 0.42
C ARG A 39 -6.86 -15.86 1.49
N VAL A 40 -5.91 -15.55 2.37
CA VAL A 40 -6.09 -14.50 3.40
C VAL A 40 -6.34 -13.15 2.73
N PHE A 41 -5.49 -12.73 1.79
CA PHE A 41 -5.68 -11.44 1.11
C PHE A 41 -6.97 -11.38 0.28
N SER A 42 -7.40 -12.50 -0.28
CA SER A 42 -8.63 -12.57 -1.08
C SER A 42 -9.92 -12.41 -0.27
N ILE A 43 -9.91 -12.75 1.03
CA ILE A 43 -11.09 -12.63 1.91
C ILE A 43 -11.12 -11.33 2.71
N LEU A 44 -10.01 -10.59 2.78
CA LEU A 44 -9.95 -9.34 3.53
C LEU A 44 -10.87 -8.29 2.88
N ASN A 45 -11.64 -7.57 3.70
CA ASN A 45 -12.37 -6.41 3.23
C ASN A 45 -11.37 -5.30 2.85
N PRO A 46 -11.31 -4.86 1.58
CA PRO A 46 -10.28 -3.92 1.14
C PRO A 46 -10.34 -2.57 1.87
N ARG A 47 -11.55 -2.06 2.18
CA ARG A 47 -11.71 -0.76 2.87
C ARG A 47 -11.28 -0.85 4.33
N THR A 48 -11.63 -1.94 5.01
CA THR A 48 -11.20 -2.15 6.40
C THR A 48 -9.70 -2.33 6.49
N PHE A 49 -9.11 -3.09 5.57
CA PHE A 49 -7.66 -3.27 5.49
C PHE A 49 -6.94 -1.96 5.23
N GLU A 50 -7.40 -1.16 4.26
CA GLU A 50 -6.83 0.17 3.97
C GLU A 50 -6.84 1.07 5.21
N ARG A 51 -7.98 1.18 5.90
CA ARG A 51 -8.09 2.01 7.11
C ARG A 51 -7.11 1.55 8.21
N LEU A 52 -7.10 0.26 8.53
CA LEU A 52 -6.21 -0.29 9.57
C LEU A 52 -4.74 -0.15 9.18
N PHE A 53 -4.42 -0.27 7.89
CA PHE A 53 -3.08 -0.04 7.38
C PHE A 53 -2.64 1.40 7.63
N ILE A 54 -3.47 2.39 7.25
CA ILE A 54 -3.19 3.82 7.48
C ILE A 54 -3.03 4.11 8.98
N GLU A 55 -3.95 3.62 9.82
CA GLU A 55 -3.86 3.77 11.29
C GLU A 55 -2.53 3.21 11.83
N CYS A 56 -2.12 2.02 11.36
CA CYS A 56 -0.83 1.44 11.72
C CYS A 56 0.34 2.30 11.24
N THR A 57 0.32 2.78 9.99
CA THR A 57 1.40 3.66 9.48
C THR A 57 1.51 4.96 10.26
N ASN A 58 0.38 5.50 10.73
CA ASN A 58 0.35 6.70 11.57
C ASN A 58 0.96 6.48 12.95
N THR A 59 0.89 5.26 13.50
CA THR A 59 1.57 4.94 14.77
C THR A 59 3.10 4.88 14.63
N LEU A 60 3.60 4.72 13.41
CA LEU A 60 5.03 4.65 13.12
C LEU A 60 5.64 6.02 12.79
N LYS A 61 4.80 7.05 12.56
CA LYS A 61 5.28 8.41 12.30
C LYS A 61 5.86 8.99 13.59
N ASP A 62 7.09 9.45 13.53
CA ASP A 62 7.74 10.11 14.65
C ASP A 62 7.19 11.53 14.80
N SER A 63 6.54 11.83 15.93
CA SER A 63 5.87 13.12 16.15
C SER A 63 6.86 14.29 16.31
N GLU A 64 8.15 14.02 16.51
CA GLU A 64 9.18 15.04 16.75
C GLU A 64 9.82 15.59 15.47
N VAL A 65 9.59 14.97 14.31
CA VAL A 65 10.15 15.44 13.04
C VAL A 65 9.20 16.45 12.40
N LEU A 66 9.51 17.73 12.58
CA LEU A 66 8.64 18.84 12.19
C LEU A 66 8.59 19.12 10.67
N GLU A 67 9.44 18.47 9.87
CA GLU A 67 9.49 18.65 8.40
C GLU A 67 9.38 17.31 7.65
N HIS A 68 8.19 16.71 7.67
CA HIS A 68 7.92 15.55 6.83
C HIS A 68 7.73 15.97 5.37
N VAL A 69 8.76 15.83 4.53
CA VAL A 69 8.58 15.93 3.07
C VAL A 69 7.66 14.78 2.62
N ILE A 70 6.45 15.15 2.18
CA ILE A 70 5.48 14.23 1.59
C ILE A 70 5.54 14.37 0.07
N ALA A 71 6.06 13.33 -0.60
CA ALA A 71 6.02 13.23 -2.05
C ALA A 71 4.63 12.74 -2.50
N ILE A 72 4.05 13.44 -3.47
CA ILE A 72 2.79 13.05 -4.11
C ILE A 72 3.12 12.52 -5.50
N ASP A 73 2.71 11.30 -5.80
CA ASP A 73 3.01 10.65 -7.07
C ASP A 73 1.82 9.85 -7.62
N GLY A 74 1.67 9.91 -8.95
CA GLY A 74 0.65 9.21 -9.72
C GLY A 74 1.19 7.90 -10.31
N LYS A 75 0.54 6.76 -10.03
CA LYS A 75 0.92 5.45 -10.55
C LYS A 75 -0.24 4.76 -11.24
N THR A 76 0.07 4.06 -12.34
CA THR A 76 -0.88 3.15 -12.99
C THR A 76 -0.56 1.72 -12.61
N VAL A 77 -1.54 1.00 -12.04
CA VAL A 77 -1.34 -0.39 -11.63
C VAL A 77 -1.17 -1.27 -12.85
N ARG A 78 0.02 -1.86 -13.01
CA ARG A 78 0.30 -2.78 -14.13
C ARG A 78 -0.62 -4.00 -14.04
N GLY A 79 -1.17 -4.41 -15.19
CA GLY A 79 -2.08 -5.56 -15.27
C GLY A 79 -3.51 -5.30 -14.79
N SER A 80 -3.84 -4.08 -14.37
CA SER A 80 -5.20 -3.72 -13.92
C SER A 80 -6.21 -3.44 -15.03
N LYS A 81 -5.74 -3.31 -16.28
CA LYS A 81 -6.61 -3.11 -17.43
C LYS A 81 -7.27 -4.44 -17.78
N ASP A 82 -8.59 -4.45 -17.76
CA ASP A 82 -9.37 -5.59 -18.22
C ASP A 82 -10.06 -5.25 -19.54
N SER A 83 -9.56 -5.81 -20.63
CA SER A 83 -10.14 -5.56 -21.96
C SER A 83 -11.41 -6.38 -22.19
N PHE A 84 -11.58 -7.51 -21.49
CA PHE A 84 -12.76 -8.38 -21.60
C PHE A 84 -13.96 -7.75 -20.89
N HIS A 85 -13.74 -7.16 -19.71
CA HIS A 85 -14.77 -6.42 -18.96
C HIS A 85 -14.78 -4.90 -19.23
N HIS A 86 -14.09 -4.44 -20.29
CA HIS A 86 -13.99 -3.02 -20.68
C HIS A 86 -13.65 -2.07 -19.51
N THR A 87 -12.82 -2.53 -18.59
CA THR A 87 -12.41 -1.76 -17.42
C THR A 87 -11.10 -1.06 -17.70
N SER A 88 -11.12 0.27 -17.57
CA SER A 88 -9.92 1.10 -17.71
C SER A 88 -8.85 0.73 -16.67
N PRO A 89 -7.56 0.97 -16.98
CA PRO A 89 -6.48 0.82 -16.00
C PRO A 89 -6.79 1.58 -14.70
N VAL A 90 -6.36 1.02 -13.58
CA VAL A 90 -6.44 1.67 -12.28
C VAL A 90 -5.29 2.67 -12.15
N HIS A 91 -5.65 3.94 -12.09
CA HIS A 91 -4.75 5.03 -11.75
C HIS A 91 -4.89 5.37 -10.26
N LEU A 92 -3.77 5.54 -9.59
CA LEU A 92 -3.67 5.84 -8.16
C LEU A 92 -2.82 7.09 -7.98
N VAL A 93 -3.17 7.92 -7.00
CA VAL A 93 -2.27 8.90 -6.41
C VAL A 93 -1.96 8.45 -5.00
N HIS A 94 -0.72 8.59 -4.55
CA HIS A 94 -0.30 8.23 -3.21
C HIS A 94 0.59 9.31 -2.59
N ALA A 95 0.50 9.42 -1.26
CA ALA A 95 1.33 10.25 -0.41
C ALA A 95 2.43 9.40 0.22
N TRP A 96 3.68 9.72 -0.09
CA TRP A 96 4.86 9.01 0.38
C TRP A 96 5.67 9.87 1.33
N SER A 97 5.85 9.42 2.56
CA SER A 97 6.79 10.03 3.50
C SER A 97 8.20 9.57 3.17
N VAL A 98 9.03 10.51 2.71
CA VAL A 98 10.39 10.23 2.23
C VAL A 98 11.27 9.69 3.38
N GLU A 99 11.24 10.34 4.53
CA GLU A 99 12.08 10.00 5.68
C GLU A 99 11.67 8.67 6.31
N ASN A 100 10.37 8.45 6.49
CA ASN A 100 9.83 7.24 7.10
C ASN A 100 9.76 6.04 6.14
N ASN A 101 10.03 6.24 4.85
CA ASN A 101 9.91 5.23 3.79
C ASN A 101 8.54 4.51 3.80
N ILE A 102 7.47 5.26 4.02
CA ILE A 102 6.12 4.72 4.19
C ILE A 102 5.10 5.48 3.35
N CYS A 103 4.12 4.74 2.82
CA CYS A 103 2.96 5.30 2.16
C CYS A 103 1.93 5.66 3.23
N SER A 104 1.66 6.95 3.38
CA SER A 104 0.71 7.51 4.36
C SER A 104 -0.74 7.46 3.85
N GLY A 105 -0.94 7.41 2.53
CA GLY A 105 -2.28 7.33 1.97
C GLY A 105 -2.29 7.19 0.46
N GLN A 106 -3.41 6.68 -0.08
CA GLN A 106 -3.61 6.55 -1.52
C GLN A 106 -5.07 6.74 -1.91
N ARG A 107 -5.31 7.19 -3.14
CA ARG A 107 -6.64 7.32 -3.74
C ARG A 107 -6.63 6.89 -5.19
N LYS A 108 -7.70 6.21 -5.60
CA LYS A 108 -7.96 5.92 -7.01
C LYS A 108 -8.42 7.18 -7.70
N THR A 109 -7.84 7.47 -8.86
CA THR A 109 -8.29 8.59 -9.70
C THR A 109 -9.33 8.10 -10.71
N GLU A 110 -10.28 8.98 -11.04
CA GLU A 110 -11.22 8.70 -12.11
C GLU A 110 -10.51 8.75 -13.48
N THR A 111 -11.06 8.08 -14.50
CA THR A 111 -10.38 7.93 -15.81
C THR A 111 -10.92 8.84 -16.91
N LYS A 112 -12.01 9.58 -16.68
CA LYS A 112 -12.84 10.13 -17.76
C LYS A 112 -12.54 11.58 -18.17
N THR A 113 -11.80 12.36 -17.37
CA THR A 113 -11.59 13.79 -17.64
C THR A 113 -10.13 14.21 -17.46
N LYS A 114 -9.69 15.28 -18.13
CA LYS A 114 -8.33 15.83 -17.94
C LYS A 114 -8.31 16.59 -16.61
N GLY A 115 -7.80 15.98 -15.54
CA GLY A 115 -7.68 16.62 -14.22
C GLY A 115 -7.70 15.71 -12.98
N ASN A 116 -7.60 14.39 -13.16
CA ASN A 116 -8.04 13.44 -12.12
C ASN A 116 -7.10 13.31 -10.92
N GLU A 117 -5.81 13.64 -11.08
CA GLU A 117 -4.89 13.69 -9.93
C GLU A 117 -5.15 14.95 -9.08
N ILE A 118 -5.38 16.10 -9.72
CA ILE A 118 -5.69 17.38 -9.05
C ILE A 118 -6.93 17.24 -8.15
N THR A 119 -7.94 16.50 -8.60
CA THR A 119 -9.15 16.24 -7.81
C THR A 119 -8.96 15.18 -6.74
N ALA A 120 -8.07 14.19 -6.95
CA ALA A 120 -7.85 13.10 -6.00
C ALA A 120 -6.86 13.44 -4.90
N ILE A 121 -5.94 14.38 -5.14
CA ILE A 121 -4.95 14.83 -4.16
C ILE A 121 -5.64 15.32 -2.89
N PRO A 122 -6.59 16.28 -2.91
CA PRO A 122 -7.27 16.76 -1.70
C PRO A 122 -7.99 15.68 -0.87
N GLU A 123 -8.28 14.52 -1.44
CA GLU A 123 -8.96 13.42 -0.75
C GLU A 123 -8.00 12.45 -0.04
N LEU A 124 -6.68 12.68 -0.14
CA LEU A 124 -5.67 11.86 0.52
C LEU A 124 -5.76 12.02 2.05
N PRO A 125 -5.73 10.92 2.81
CA PRO A 125 -6.03 10.92 4.25
C PRO A 125 -4.96 11.57 5.13
N ASP A 126 -3.80 11.94 4.59
CA ASP A 126 -2.62 12.44 5.33
C ASP A 126 -1.90 13.59 4.62
N LEU A 127 -2.62 14.40 3.84
CA LEU A 127 -2.02 15.63 3.33
C LEU A 127 -1.76 16.59 4.51
N PRO A 128 -0.51 17.08 4.68
CA PRO A 128 -0.29 18.21 5.57
C PRO A 128 -1.13 19.39 5.08
N ASP A 129 -1.69 20.20 6.01
CA ASP A 129 -2.38 21.44 5.66
C ASP A 129 -1.47 22.26 4.74
N ILE A 130 -1.78 22.29 3.45
CA ILE A 130 -1.10 23.15 2.48
C ILE A 130 -1.60 24.56 2.78
N LYS A 131 -0.92 25.25 3.70
CA LYS A 131 -1.13 26.67 3.90
C LYS A 131 -0.62 27.39 2.66
N GLU A 132 -1.51 28.08 1.96
CA GLU A 132 -1.15 29.07 0.94
C GLU A 132 -0.26 30.18 1.52
#